data_AF-A0A953TYP8-F1
#
_entry.id   AF-A0A953TYP8-F1
#
_cell.length_a   1.000
_cell.length_b   1.000
_cell.length_c   1.000
_cell.angle_alpha   90.00
_cell.angle_beta   90.00
_cell.angle_gamma   90.00
#
_symmetry.space_group_name_H-M   'P 1'
#
loop_
_entity.id
_entity.type
_entity.pdbx_description
1 polymer ?
#
loop_
_entity_poly.entity_id
_entity_poly.type
_entity_poly.pdbx_seq_one_letter_code
_entity_poly.pdbx_strand_id
1 'polypeptide(L)'
;MAAMALRVGDRNAIMLGKDSVFPPHLAFYLAHELGHIGLGHLSLQPLVVDLEHPRLASPDDDPEEAAADRFALELLTGLPEPKVLPRSAYSAAELARVALDASKGLNIEPGTLALCFGYSTGHWATANAALRGIYSTRRSVWTVVNKIALSQLSFDLIPDDAKAYLRSVLGASGTP
;
A
#
# COMPACT_ATOMS: atom_id res chain seq x y z
N MET A 1 -1.43 -2.15 -13.59
CA MET A 1 -1.74 -1.03 -12.70
C MET A 1 -1.84 -1.58 -11.29
N ALA A 2 -0.98 -1.12 -10.39
CA ALA A 2 -1.06 -1.49 -8.98
C ALA A 2 -2.01 -0.56 -8.24
N ALA A 3 -1.83 0.74 -8.42
CA ALA A 3 -2.68 1.79 -7.92
C ALA A 3 -2.62 3.02 -8.84
N MET A 4 -3.43 4.02 -8.52
CA MET A 4 -3.53 5.27 -9.27
C MET A 4 -4.09 6.36 -8.36
N ALA A 5 -3.45 7.52 -8.34
CA ALA A 5 -3.97 8.73 -7.74
C ALA A 5 -4.44 9.69 -8.83
N LEU A 6 -5.60 10.30 -8.61
CA LEU A 6 -6.14 11.32 -9.49
C LEU A 6 -6.67 12.52 -8.71
N ARG A 7 -6.66 13.67 -9.37
CA ARG A 7 -7.22 14.93 -8.87
C ARG A 7 -8.29 15.45 -9.82
N VAL A 8 -9.47 15.73 -9.28
CA VAL A 8 -10.58 16.38 -9.99
C VAL A 8 -10.97 17.62 -9.21
N GLY A 9 -10.56 18.79 -9.72
CA GLY A 9 -10.74 20.06 -9.01
C GLY A 9 -9.95 20.11 -7.70
N ASP A 10 -10.65 20.23 -6.58
CA ASP A 10 -10.11 20.24 -5.22
C ASP A 10 -10.15 18.87 -4.54
N ARG A 11 -10.66 17.84 -5.22
CA ARG A 11 -10.81 16.48 -4.67
C ARG A 11 -9.76 15.55 -5.25
N ASN A 12 -9.26 14.65 -4.42
CA ASN A 12 -8.40 13.55 -4.85
C ASN A 12 -9.14 12.23 -4.68
N ALA A 13 -8.79 11.25 -5.51
CA ALA A 13 -9.23 9.88 -5.38
C ALA A 13 -8.05 8.94 -5.62
N ILE A 14 -8.07 7.81 -4.91
CA ILE A 14 -7.11 6.72 -5.09
C ILE A 14 -7.88 5.51 -5.57
N MET A 15 -7.41 4.90 -6.65
CA MET A 15 -7.91 3.63 -7.16
C MET A 15 -6.85 2.56 -6.94
N LEU A 16 -7.24 1.47 -6.30
CA LEU A 16 -6.35 0.32 -6.08
C LEU A 16 -6.74 -0.78 -7.06
N GLY A 17 -5.84 -1.12 -7.98
CA GLY A 17 -6.07 -2.12 -9.03
C GLY A 17 -5.55 -3.51 -8.68
N LYS A 18 -4.78 -3.63 -7.59
CA LYS A 18 -4.13 -4.88 -7.20
C LYS A 18 -4.92 -5.68 -6.18
N ASP A 19 -5.30 -6.88 -6.58
CA ASP A 19 -5.77 -7.89 -5.63
C ASP A 19 -4.62 -8.43 -4.79
N SER A 20 -4.87 -8.55 -3.49
CA SER A 20 -3.96 -9.21 -2.55
C SER A 20 -4.75 -9.99 -1.52
N VAL A 21 -4.14 -11.06 -1.03
CA VAL A 21 -4.63 -11.85 0.12
C VAL A 21 -3.94 -11.48 1.43
N PHE A 22 -2.91 -10.62 1.37
CA PHE A 22 -2.15 -10.11 2.51
C PHE A 22 -2.07 -8.57 2.48
N PRO A 23 -2.30 -7.88 3.61
CA PRO A 23 -2.34 -6.41 3.67
C PRO A 23 -1.12 -5.62 3.15
N PRO A 24 0.15 -6.01 3.37
CA PRO A 24 1.28 -5.09 3.31
C PRO A 24 1.51 -4.43 1.96
N HIS A 25 1.36 -5.20 0.87
CA HIS A 25 1.50 -4.67 -0.48
C HIS A 25 0.48 -3.57 -0.76
N LEU A 26 -0.78 -3.82 -0.41
CA LEU A 26 -1.85 -2.85 -0.65
C LEU A 26 -1.72 -1.63 0.27
N ALA A 27 -1.24 -1.83 1.49
CA ALA A 27 -0.91 -0.72 2.40
C ALA A 27 0.21 0.16 1.84
N PHE A 28 1.25 -0.44 1.25
CA PHE A 28 2.32 0.30 0.58
C PHE A 28 1.79 1.10 -0.61
N TYR A 29 1.04 0.47 -1.53
CA TYR A 29 0.46 1.19 -2.67
C TYR A 29 -0.44 2.35 -2.22
N LEU A 30 -1.32 2.12 -1.23
CA LEU A 30 -2.16 3.19 -0.71
C LEU A 30 -1.33 4.34 -0.10
N ALA A 31 -0.27 4.02 0.64
CA ALA A 31 0.63 5.00 1.24
C ALA A 31 1.44 5.78 0.17
N HIS A 32 1.85 5.11 -0.90
CA HIS A 32 2.55 5.70 -2.04
C HIS A 32 1.65 6.69 -2.78
N GLU A 33 0.41 6.32 -3.08
CA GLU A 33 -0.56 7.23 -3.71
C GLU A 33 -0.92 8.44 -2.82
N LEU A 34 -0.96 8.24 -1.50
CA LEU A 34 -1.05 9.35 -0.55
C LEU A 34 0.19 10.26 -0.61
N GLY A 35 1.37 9.72 -0.92
CA GLY A 35 2.58 10.48 -1.19
C GLY A 35 2.42 11.42 -2.38
N HIS A 36 1.92 10.94 -3.52
CA HIS A 36 1.65 11.80 -4.68
C HIS A 36 0.68 12.94 -4.36
N ILE A 37 -0.36 12.66 -3.57
CA ILE A 37 -1.32 13.68 -3.13
C ILE A 37 -0.66 14.67 -2.16
N GLY A 38 -0.03 14.16 -1.09
CA GLY A 38 0.52 14.96 0.00
C GLY A 38 1.71 15.83 -0.40
N LEU A 39 2.49 15.38 -1.37
CA LEU A 39 3.63 16.10 -1.93
C LEU A 39 3.24 17.01 -3.11
N GLY A 40 1.98 16.96 -3.55
CA GLY A 40 1.47 17.83 -4.62
C GLY A 40 1.88 17.43 -6.04
N HIS A 41 2.30 16.18 -6.26
CA HIS A 41 2.67 15.68 -7.59
C HIS A 41 1.49 15.79 -8.59
N LEU A 42 0.25 15.69 -8.09
CA LEU A 42 -0.96 15.82 -8.91
C LEU A 42 -1.28 17.26 -9.37
N SER A 43 -0.48 18.27 -8.99
CA SER A 43 -0.70 19.66 -9.38
C SER A 43 -0.29 19.94 -10.83
N LEU A 44 0.65 19.18 -11.37
CA LEU A 44 1.12 19.32 -12.76
C LEU A 44 0.46 18.32 -13.70
N GLN A 45 0.14 17.13 -13.18
CA GLN A 45 -0.56 16.07 -13.90
C GLN A 45 -1.71 15.57 -13.03
N PRO A 46 -2.98 15.76 -13.42
CA PRO A 46 -4.13 15.40 -12.57
C PRO A 46 -4.32 13.88 -12.43
N LEU A 47 -3.42 13.08 -12.99
CA LEU A 47 -3.46 11.63 -13.03
C LEU A 47 -2.04 11.09 -12.95
N VAL A 48 -1.76 10.25 -11.96
CA VAL A 48 -0.55 9.44 -11.85
C VAL A 48 -0.97 7.98 -11.80
N VAL A 49 -0.34 7.15 -12.62
CA VAL A 49 -0.67 5.72 -12.75
C VAL A 49 0.57 4.91 -12.38
N ASP A 50 0.51 4.20 -11.26
CA ASP A 50 1.53 3.22 -10.91
C ASP A 50 1.31 1.92 -11.71
N LEU A 51 2.17 1.73 -12.71
CA LEU A 51 2.33 0.45 -13.38
C LEU A 51 3.32 -0.38 -12.56
N GLU A 52 2.97 -1.62 -12.19
CA GLU A 52 3.85 -2.47 -11.38
C GLU A 52 5.28 -2.51 -11.92
N HIS A 53 6.20 -1.84 -11.23
CA HIS A 53 7.63 -1.98 -11.47
C HIS A 53 8.24 -2.90 -10.40
N PRO A 54 9.09 -3.86 -10.79
CA PRO A 54 9.74 -4.77 -9.83
C PRO A 54 10.79 -4.09 -8.93
N ARG A 55 11.00 -2.78 -9.11
CA ARG A 55 11.96 -1.95 -8.39
C ARG A 55 11.33 -0.58 -8.13
N LEU A 56 11.64 0.01 -6.98
CA LEU A 56 11.33 1.41 -6.71
C LEU A 56 12.08 2.31 -7.67
N ALA A 57 11.52 3.49 -7.94
CA ALA A 57 12.15 4.47 -8.82
C ALA A 57 13.48 4.97 -8.23
N SER A 58 14.48 5.14 -9.08
CA SER A 58 15.68 5.90 -8.71
C SER A 58 15.32 7.38 -8.66
N PRO A 59 15.78 8.16 -7.67
CA PRO A 59 15.60 9.61 -7.66
C PRO A 59 16.12 10.31 -8.93
N ASP A 60 17.10 9.71 -9.60
CA ASP A 60 17.70 10.23 -10.83
C ASP A 60 16.83 9.94 -12.08
N ASP A 61 16.00 8.88 -12.04
CA ASP A 61 15.16 8.46 -13.16
C ASP A 61 13.73 9.02 -13.03
N ASP A 62 13.18 9.00 -11.82
CA ASP A 62 11.84 9.52 -11.51
C ASP A 62 11.77 10.08 -10.07
N PRO A 63 11.99 11.39 -9.88
CA PRO A 63 12.07 11.99 -8.56
C PRO A 63 10.72 12.04 -7.83
N GLU A 64 9.59 12.06 -8.55
CA GLU A 64 8.25 12.08 -7.94
C GLU A 64 7.91 10.72 -7.35
N GLU A 65 8.14 9.65 -8.10
CA GLU A 65 7.96 8.26 -7.64
C GLU A 65 8.88 7.95 -6.45
N ALA A 66 10.16 8.35 -6.51
CA ALA A 66 11.09 8.16 -5.40
C ALA A 66 10.69 8.94 -4.14
N ALA A 67 10.06 10.11 -4.30
CA ALA A 67 9.54 10.89 -3.17
C ALA A 67 8.26 10.27 -2.58
N ALA A 68 7.36 9.76 -3.42
CA ALA A 68 6.18 9.02 -3.00
C ALA A 68 6.54 7.72 -2.24
N ASP A 69 7.57 7.02 -2.70
CA ASP A 69 8.13 5.84 -2.02
C ASP A 69 8.68 6.16 -0.63
N ARG A 70 9.49 7.22 -0.50
CA ARG A 70 9.99 7.67 0.81
C ARG A 70 8.86 8.06 1.74
N PHE A 71 7.85 8.77 1.23
CA PHE A 71 6.64 9.11 2.00
C PHE A 71 5.92 7.87 2.50
N ALA A 72 5.73 6.86 1.64
CA ALA A 72 5.07 5.61 1.98
C ALA A 72 5.82 4.84 3.07
N LEU A 73 7.15 4.73 2.92
CA LEU A 73 8.01 4.08 3.90
C LEU A 73 7.98 4.81 5.25
N GLU A 74 8.04 6.14 5.25
CA GLU A 74 7.95 6.94 6.47
C GLU A 74 6.59 6.79 7.15
N LEU A 75 5.50 6.82 6.38
CA LEU A 75 4.15 6.63 6.92
C LEU A 75 3.97 5.27 7.58
N LEU A 76 4.51 4.21 6.96
CA LEU A 76 4.32 2.83 7.42
C LEU A 76 5.32 2.37 8.49
N THR A 77 6.49 2.99 8.55
CA THR A 77 7.60 2.55 9.40
C THR A 77 8.12 3.61 10.37
N GLY A 78 7.71 4.86 10.21
CA GLY A 78 8.28 6.02 10.90
C GLY A 78 9.67 6.42 10.38
N LEU A 79 10.17 5.76 9.32
CA LEU A 79 11.48 6.01 8.72
C LEU A 79 11.36 6.11 7.20
N PRO A 80 11.90 7.16 6.55
CA PRO A 80 11.84 7.29 5.09
C PRO A 80 12.75 6.27 4.36
N GLU A 81 13.74 5.73 5.05
CA GLU A 81 14.68 4.73 4.53
C GLU A 81 14.92 3.61 5.57
N PRO A 82 13.93 2.72 5.79
CA PRO A 82 14.03 1.68 6.80
C PRO A 82 15.08 0.64 6.39
N LYS A 83 16.22 0.64 7.10
CA LYS A 83 17.26 -0.38 6.92
C LYS A 83 16.91 -1.61 7.76
N VAL A 84 16.34 -2.63 7.14
CA VAL A 84 16.18 -3.93 7.80
C VAL A 84 17.57 -4.60 7.85
N LEU A 85 18.03 -4.87 9.07
CA LEU A 85 19.38 -5.39 9.37
C LEU A 85 19.75 -6.60 8.49
N PRO A 86 20.97 -6.64 7.93
CA PRO A 86 21.41 -7.82 7.20
C PRO A 86 21.92 -8.86 8.20
N ARG A 87 21.35 -10.06 8.19
CA ARG A 87 22.11 -11.28 8.49
C ARG A 87 21.69 -12.37 7.52
N SER A 88 22.68 -13.13 7.11
CA SER A 88 22.70 -14.05 5.98
C SER A 88 21.59 -15.10 6.03
N ALA A 89 20.85 -15.22 4.92
CA ALA A 89 19.97 -16.33 4.57
C ALA A 89 18.86 -16.67 5.58
N TYR A 90 17.97 -15.71 5.84
CA TYR A 90 16.69 -16.02 6.48
C TYR A 90 15.82 -16.87 5.56
N SER A 91 15.48 -18.07 5.99
CA SER A 91 14.35 -18.80 5.38
C SER A 91 13.06 -17.96 5.52
N ALA A 92 12.05 -18.21 4.68
CA ALA A 92 10.77 -17.52 4.81
C ALA A 92 10.15 -17.66 6.22
N ALA A 93 10.33 -18.81 6.86
CA ALA A 93 9.86 -19.06 8.22
C ALA A 93 10.63 -18.24 9.27
N GLU A 94 11.95 -18.13 9.11
CA GLU A 94 12.78 -17.34 10.01
C GLU A 94 12.48 -15.85 9.87
N LEU A 95 12.33 -15.35 8.64
CA LEU A 95 11.92 -13.97 8.38
C LEU A 95 10.57 -13.66 9.02
N ALA A 96 9.58 -14.56 8.89
CA ALA A 96 8.28 -14.40 9.53
C ALA A 96 8.39 -14.28 11.06
N ARG A 97 9.17 -15.16 11.70
CA ARG A 97 9.40 -15.13 13.15
C ARG A 97 10.07 -13.82 13.58
N VAL A 98 11.15 -13.42 12.91
CA VAL A 98 11.89 -12.20 13.24
C VAL A 98 11.02 -10.96 13.06
N ALA A 99 10.21 -10.89 11.99
CA ALA A 99 9.29 -9.79 11.76
C ALA A 99 8.21 -9.69 12.85
N LEU A 100 7.65 -10.82 13.29
CA LEU A 100 6.68 -10.89 14.39
C LEU A 100 7.31 -10.44 15.73
N ASP A 101 8.53 -10.89 16.02
CA ASP A 101 9.24 -10.53 17.25
C ASP A 101 9.58 -9.03 17.28
N ALA A 102 10.09 -8.49 16.16
CA ALA A 102 10.50 -7.09 16.05
C ALA A 102 9.31 -6.11 15.99
N SER A 103 8.17 -6.53 15.41
CA SER A 103 6.98 -5.70 15.23
C SER A 103 6.55 -4.98 16.50
N LYS A 104 6.58 -5.65 17.66
CA LYS A 104 6.13 -5.07 18.94
C LYS A 104 7.07 -3.98 19.43
N GLY A 105 8.38 -4.18 19.30
CA GLY A 105 9.39 -3.22 19.75
C GLY A 105 9.47 -1.99 18.84
N LEU A 106 9.24 -2.19 17.55
CA LEU A 106 9.29 -1.13 16.55
C LEU A 106 7.95 -0.42 16.33
N ASN A 107 6.83 -1.01 16.80
CA ASN A 107 5.46 -0.57 16.46
C ASN A 107 5.21 -0.53 14.95
N ILE A 108 5.78 -1.48 14.21
CA ILE A 108 5.61 -1.63 12.76
C ILE A 108 4.86 -2.94 12.50
N GLU A 109 3.94 -2.92 11.53
CA GLU A 109 3.21 -4.10 11.10
C GLU A 109 4.21 -5.17 10.57
N PRO A 110 4.11 -6.44 11.01
CA PRO A 110 5.13 -7.46 10.71
C PRO A 110 5.26 -7.77 9.21
N GLY A 111 4.17 -7.73 8.45
CA GLY A 111 4.22 -7.88 7.00
C GLY A 111 4.93 -6.72 6.31
N THR A 112 4.75 -5.48 6.77
CA THR A 112 5.55 -4.31 6.34
C THR A 112 7.03 -4.56 6.58
N LEU A 113 7.43 -5.04 7.77
CA LEU A 113 8.84 -5.38 8.05
C LEU A 113 9.38 -6.44 7.08
N ALA A 114 8.59 -7.46 6.75
CA ALA A 114 8.98 -8.47 5.76
C ALA A 114 9.14 -7.89 4.36
N LEU A 115 8.30 -6.94 3.95
CA LEU A 115 8.46 -6.23 2.67
C LEU A 115 9.67 -5.30 2.67
N CYS A 116 9.95 -4.60 3.78
CA CYS A 116 11.16 -3.80 3.92
C CYS A 116 12.43 -4.65 3.78
N PHE A 117 12.43 -5.92 4.22
CA PHE A 117 13.52 -6.86 3.94
C PHE A 117 13.63 -7.18 2.45
N GLY A 118 12.50 -7.43 1.77
CA GLY A 118 12.48 -7.62 0.31
C GLY A 118 13.07 -6.42 -0.43
N TYR A 119 12.71 -5.21 0.02
CA TYR A 119 13.21 -3.95 -0.50
C TYR A 119 14.72 -3.77 -0.27
N SER A 120 15.20 -3.90 0.97
CA SER A 120 16.60 -3.61 1.31
C SER A 120 17.59 -4.66 0.81
N THR A 121 17.12 -5.88 0.48
CA THR A 121 17.99 -7.00 0.09
C THR A 121 17.74 -7.57 -1.31
N GLY A 122 16.64 -7.19 -1.96
CA GLY A 122 16.19 -7.76 -3.23
C GLY A 122 15.58 -9.16 -3.14
N HIS A 123 15.50 -9.78 -1.96
CA HIS A 123 14.98 -11.15 -1.78
C HIS A 123 13.44 -11.20 -1.71
N TRP A 124 12.77 -10.67 -2.72
CA TRP A 124 11.30 -10.56 -2.79
C TRP A 124 10.57 -11.91 -2.66
N ALA A 125 11.14 -12.99 -3.20
CA ALA A 125 10.55 -14.33 -3.06
C ALA A 125 10.45 -14.77 -1.60
N THR A 126 11.51 -14.53 -0.81
CA THR A 126 11.54 -14.83 0.63
C THR A 126 10.59 -13.94 1.41
N ALA A 127 10.59 -12.63 1.13
CA ALA A 127 9.67 -11.67 1.75
C ALA A 127 8.20 -12.07 1.54
N ASN A 128 7.83 -12.37 0.29
CA ASN A 128 6.47 -12.79 -0.06
C ASN A 128 6.08 -14.14 0.54
N ALA A 129 7.04 -15.08 0.63
CA ALA A 129 6.81 -16.36 1.28
C ALA A 129 6.61 -16.22 2.80
N ALA A 130 7.33 -15.30 3.45
CA ALA A 130 7.22 -15.04 4.88
C ALA A 130 5.83 -14.52 5.29
N LEU A 131 5.12 -13.82 4.40
CA LEU A 131 3.74 -13.37 4.67
C LEU A 131 2.81 -14.53 5.06
N ARG A 132 3.05 -15.74 4.54
CA ARG A 132 2.26 -16.94 4.92
C ARG A 132 2.52 -17.40 6.36
N GLY A 133 3.69 -17.11 6.91
CA GLY A 133 4.01 -17.38 8.32
C GLY A 133 3.57 -16.25 9.25
N ILE A 134 3.36 -15.04 8.72
CA ILE A 134 2.90 -13.88 9.49
C ILE A 134 1.38 -13.88 9.64
N TYR A 135 0.63 -14.18 8.58
CA TYR A 135 -0.83 -14.16 8.58
C TYR A 135 -1.41 -15.56 8.70
N SER A 136 -2.22 -15.77 9.75
CA SER A 136 -2.94 -17.02 9.99
C SER A 136 -4.13 -17.23 9.06
N THR A 137 -4.65 -16.16 8.45
CA THR A 137 -5.77 -16.22 7.50
C THR A 137 -5.48 -15.42 6.25
N ARG A 138 -5.98 -15.92 5.12
CA ARG A 138 -6.03 -15.20 3.86
C ARG A 138 -7.39 -14.55 3.73
N ARG A 139 -7.42 -13.26 3.42
CA ARG A 139 -8.64 -12.52 3.14
C ARG A 139 -8.40 -11.60 1.96
N SER A 140 -9.39 -11.44 1.08
CA SER A 140 -9.30 -10.48 -0.01
C SER A 140 -9.18 -9.08 0.58
N VAL A 141 -8.01 -8.46 0.50
CA VAL A 141 -7.71 -7.22 1.22
C VAL A 141 -8.59 -6.07 0.72
N TRP A 142 -8.99 -6.09 -0.56
CA TRP A 142 -9.92 -5.12 -1.13
C TRP A 142 -11.24 -5.02 -0.34
N THR A 143 -11.74 -6.14 0.22
CA THR A 143 -12.99 -6.13 1.02
C THR A 143 -12.83 -5.28 2.28
N VAL A 144 -11.65 -5.29 2.89
CA VAL A 144 -11.32 -4.51 4.08
C VAL A 144 -11.19 -3.04 3.72
N VAL A 145 -10.44 -2.73 2.65
CA VAL A 145 -10.24 -1.35 2.19
C VAL A 145 -11.57 -0.72 1.77
N ASN A 146 -12.37 -1.42 0.97
CA ASN A 146 -13.66 -0.93 0.52
C ASN A 146 -14.64 -0.74 1.69
N LYS A 147 -14.61 -1.61 2.70
CA LYS A 147 -15.40 -1.42 3.93
C LYS A 147 -15.01 -0.15 4.67
N ILE A 148 -13.71 0.15 4.77
CA ILE A 148 -13.23 1.40 5.35
C ILE A 148 -13.72 2.58 4.50
N ALA A 149 -13.52 2.54 3.18
CA ALA A 149 -13.99 3.59 2.27
C ALA A 149 -15.50 3.84 2.41
N LEU A 150 -16.32 2.79 2.45
CA LEU A 150 -17.76 2.89 2.66
C LEU A 150 -18.14 3.58 3.98
N SER A 151 -17.32 3.44 5.02
CA SER A 151 -17.55 4.06 6.33
C SER A 151 -17.03 5.50 6.45
N GLN A 152 -16.07 5.89 5.61
CA GLN A 152 -15.35 7.16 5.72
C GLN A 152 -15.69 8.16 4.60
N LEU A 153 -16.16 7.69 3.44
CA LEU A 153 -16.56 8.57 2.36
C LEU A 153 -17.82 9.35 2.74
N SER A 154 -17.78 10.67 2.52
CA SER A 154 -18.92 11.56 2.74
C SER A 154 -19.97 11.39 1.63
N PHE A 155 -20.73 10.29 1.69
CA PHE A 155 -21.75 9.97 0.69
C PHE A 155 -22.80 11.08 0.53
N ASP A 156 -23.08 11.87 1.56
CA ASP A 156 -24.04 12.97 1.49
C ASP A 156 -23.64 14.08 0.51
N LEU A 157 -22.35 14.16 0.14
CA LEU A 157 -21.83 15.12 -0.83
C LEU A 157 -21.78 14.61 -2.27
N ILE A 158 -22.18 13.35 -2.50
CA ILE A 158 -22.13 12.70 -3.81
C ILE A 158 -23.55 12.74 -4.41
N PRO A 159 -23.76 12.97 -5.72
CA PRO A 159 -25.07 12.82 -6.35
C PRO A 159 -25.64 11.40 -6.23
N ASP A 160 -26.96 11.23 -6.09
CA ASP A 160 -27.57 9.91 -5.79
C ASP A 160 -27.30 8.83 -6.84
N ASP A 161 -27.26 9.20 -8.12
CA ASP A 161 -26.89 8.31 -9.23
C ASP A 161 -25.44 7.84 -9.12
N ALA A 162 -24.52 8.75 -8.80
CA ALA A 162 -23.11 8.44 -8.54
C ALA A 162 -22.92 7.63 -7.24
N LYS A 163 -23.73 7.87 -6.19
CA LYS A 163 -23.69 7.07 -4.94
C LYS A 163 -24.00 5.60 -5.22
N ALA A 164 -25.04 5.32 -6.00
CA ALA A 164 -25.44 3.96 -6.33
C ALA A 164 -24.32 3.23 -7.10
N TYR A 165 -23.72 3.90 -8.09
CA TYR A 165 -22.59 3.38 -8.83
C TYR A 165 -21.38 3.13 -7.92
N LEU A 166 -20.99 4.11 -7.10
CA LEU A 166 -19.83 4.00 -6.21
C LEU A 166 -19.99 2.89 -5.17
N ARG A 167 -21.18 2.75 -4.57
CA ARG A 167 -21.49 1.62 -3.69
C ARG A 167 -21.34 0.29 -4.41
N SER A 168 -21.74 0.23 -5.67
CA SER A 168 -21.61 -0.99 -6.46
C SER A 168 -20.14 -1.35 -6.74
N VAL A 169 -19.35 -0.37 -7.18
CA VAL A 169 -17.90 -0.54 -7.41
C VAL A 169 -17.16 -0.94 -6.13
N LEU A 170 -17.58 -0.44 -4.97
CA LEU A 170 -17.01 -0.80 -3.68
C LEU A 170 -17.48 -2.18 -3.16
N GLY A 171 -18.37 -2.88 -3.87
CA GLY A 171 -18.87 -4.20 -3.49
C GLY A 171 -19.99 -4.16 -2.44
N ALA A 172 -20.72 -3.05 -2.32
CA ALA A 172 -21.87 -2.89 -1.43
C ALA A 172 -23.23 -3.07 -2.13
N SER A 173 -23.26 -3.40 -3.42
CA SER A 173 -24.50 -3.70 -4.15
C SER A 173 -24.99 -5.11 -3.82
N GLY A 174 -25.85 -5.24 -2.81
CA GLY A 174 -26.53 -6.52 -2.52
C GLY A 174 -26.82 -6.84 -1.04
N THR A 175 -27.08 -5.85 -0.19
CA THR A 175 -27.78 -6.12 1.08
C THR A 175 -29.14 -5.41 1.03
N PRO A 176 -30.27 -6.13 1.04
CA PRO A 176 -31.57 -5.53 1.31
C PRO A 176 -31.63 -4.92 2.72
#